data_AF-A0A6B1AHK1-F1
#
_entry.id   AF-A0A6B1AHK1-F1
#
_cell.length_a   1.000
_cell.length_b   1.000
_cell.length_c   1.000
_cell.angle_alpha   90.00
_cell.angle_beta   90.00
_cell.angle_gamma   90.00
#
_symmetry.space_group_name_H-M   'P 1'
#
loop_
_entity.id
_entity.type
_entity.pdbx_description
1 polymer ?
#
loop_
_entity_poly.entity_id
_entity_poly.type
_entity_poly.pdbx_seq_one_letter_code
_entity_poly.pdbx_strand_id
1 'polypeptide(L)'
;MNRFPNGGQMKHGASEKDAFAARARRSPGRGLTAAGLVIGGATLVAARALPPVPGMPSTSAADLDPTQLASTAGIPAQADDEGYSIEHEIIIRRCQRCHERDDEGRMTRISYERKTPEGWQTSVRRMVALNDVSLGPDEAREVVRYLSNRQGLAPEELEPGRFEVERRLIEHVYEADRDVENTCIQCHSMGRVITQRRTREEWELLMATHRGLYPLVDFQGFQRGGDGPQPVDEAIDHLSEAFPLETPDWSAWSASMRTPRLDGTWALAGFEPGKGRIFGTVEISAGDAPDEFRSRASYTYAESGEEVSRSGQSIVYTGYQWRGRSNPGGADELREVMTVDRGWRRMTGRWFSGSYDEFGPDVTLTRAGGDPVVSGVHPPAVRTGAASAELRVHGVGLPANPDPADFDFGPGIQVESAAGGDGSRVTLRVSVDDEAAVGGRDLFLGGVSLADAVQVHDGVDRLEVTPRAGMARIGGANFPKGYQPYDAIGWDDGPDGEPNTEDDLRLGRVPVTWSMEEYTATFDDDDIQYVGALGPDGIFTPAIDGPNASREGNRNNIGDVWVVATYAGSDAAAGGEGALRARAHLIVTVPLYLKFDPWQGVPAGRLVP
;
A
#
# COMPACT_ATOMS: atom_id res chain seq x y z
N MET A 1 -65.82 -10.08 46.00
CA MET A 1 -66.62 -9.22 46.91
C MET A 1 -65.68 -8.22 47.58
N ASN A 2 -65.84 -6.93 47.25
CA ASN A 2 -65.64 -5.69 48.04
C ASN A 2 -64.61 -5.69 49.19
N ARG A 3 -63.67 -4.73 49.34
CA ARG A 3 -63.76 -3.26 49.23
C ARG A 3 -62.33 -2.62 49.22
N PHE A 4 -62.12 -1.63 48.34
CA PHE A 4 -61.10 -0.55 48.40
C PHE A 4 -61.64 0.64 49.27
N PRO A 5 -60.98 1.81 49.50
CA PRO A 5 -59.87 2.50 48.77
C PRO A 5 -58.83 3.19 49.71
N ASN A 6 -57.83 4.02 49.37
CA ASN A 6 -57.55 5.12 48.41
C ASN A 6 -56.00 5.28 48.33
N GLY A 7 -55.34 5.88 47.34
CA GLY A 7 -55.67 6.60 46.10
C GLY A 7 -54.41 6.61 45.19
N GLY A 8 -54.48 6.58 43.86
CA GLY A 8 -54.94 7.65 42.95
C GLY A 8 -53.70 8.33 42.35
N GLN A 9 -53.04 7.75 41.32
CA GLN A 9 -53.32 7.85 39.86
C GLN A 9 -53.23 9.29 39.30
N MET A 10 -52.73 9.58 38.09
CA MET A 10 -52.01 8.88 37.01
C MET A 10 -51.75 9.92 35.89
N LYS A 11 -50.64 9.75 35.14
CA LYS A 11 -50.49 9.78 33.65
C LYS A 11 -50.92 11.05 32.87
N HIS A 12 -50.55 11.36 31.62
CA HIS A 12 -49.85 10.84 30.42
C HIS A 12 -49.29 12.11 29.71
N GLY A 13 -48.22 12.17 28.93
CA GLY A 13 -47.95 11.50 27.66
C GLY A 13 -47.67 12.55 26.55
N ALA A 14 -46.81 12.18 25.58
CA ALA A 14 -46.68 12.67 24.20
C ALA A 14 -45.81 13.90 23.80
N SER A 15 -44.88 13.58 22.87
CA SER A 15 -44.51 14.21 21.59
C SER A 15 -43.63 15.48 21.49
N GLU A 16 -42.47 15.25 20.83
CA GLU A 16 -41.92 15.93 19.65
C GLU A 16 -42.04 17.45 19.41
N LYS A 17 -40.87 18.01 19.06
CA LYS A 17 -40.56 19.00 18.01
C LYS A 17 -40.73 20.50 18.27
N ASP A 18 -39.64 21.17 17.86
CA ASP A 18 -39.50 22.54 17.36
C ASP A 18 -39.72 23.73 18.30
N ALA A 19 -38.65 24.50 18.54
CA ALA A 19 -38.61 25.90 18.15
C ALA A 19 -37.21 26.51 18.30
N PHE A 20 -36.62 26.80 17.14
CA PHE A 20 -35.44 27.61 16.90
C PHE A 20 -35.72 29.11 17.17
N ALA A 21 -34.66 29.84 17.50
CA ALA A 21 -34.47 31.29 17.34
C ALA A 21 -35.32 32.29 18.16
N ALA A 22 -34.64 33.09 18.99
CA ALA A 22 -34.20 34.44 18.62
C ALA A 22 -33.85 35.28 19.86
N ARG A 23 -32.71 35.98 19.82
CA ARG A 23 -32.63 37.45 19.63
C ARG A 23 -31.48 38.06 20.43
N ALA A 24 -30.43 38.44 19.70
CA ALA A 24 -29.42 39.40 20.13
C ALA A 24 -30.06 40.77 20.45
N ARG A 25 -29.47 41.51 21.43
CA ARG A 25 -28.94 42.87 21.25
C ARG A 25 -28.54 43.57 22.56
N ARG A 26 -27.45 44.35 22.43
CA ARG A 26 -27.05 45.60 23.12
C ARG A 26 -26.06 45.53 24.30
N SER A 27 -24.81 45.88 23.99
CA SER A 27 -23.95 46.78 24.81
C SER A 27 -24.50 48.21 24.79
N PRO A 28 -24.14 49.07 25.77
CA PRO A 28 -22.91 49.90 25.73
C PRO A 28 -22.24 50.01 27.12
N GLY A 29 -21.02 50.49 27.37
CA GLY A 29 -19.95 51.10 26.59
C GLY A 29 -18.94 51.77 27.55
N ARG A 30 -17.75 52.09 27.01
CA ARG A 30 -16.73 53.09 27.44
C ARG A 30 -15.76 52.79 28.59
N GLY A 31 -14.47 52.98 28.27
CA GLY A 31 -13.46 53.48 29.20
C GLY A 31 -12.02 53.11 28.84
N LEU A 32 -11.38 53.84 27.90
CA LEU A 32 -9.93 53.83 27.69
C LEU A 32 -9.18 54.49 28.86
N THR A 33 -7.99 53.98 29.22
CA THR A 33 -6.74 54.77 29.25
C THR A 33 -5.50 53.88 29.42
N ALA A 34 -4.46 54.21 28.65
CA ALA A 34 -3.11 53.67 28.74
C ALA A 34 -2.21 54.59 29.58
N ALA A 35 -1.24 54.04 30.30
CA ALA A 35 0.12 54.59 30.51
C ALA A 35 0.93 53.64 31.42
N GLY A 36 2.17 53.34 31.03
CA GLY A 36 3.01 52.32 31.66
C GLY A 36 3.89 52.79 32.82
N LEU A 37 4.67 51.86 33.36
CA LEU A 37 5.93 52.14 34.06
C LEU A 37 6.80 50.87 34.13
N VAL A 38 8.09 51.06 33.84
CA VAL A 38 9.23 50.13 33.93
C VAL A 38 9.83 50.16 35.33
N ILE A 39 10.08 49.00 35.97
CA ILE A 39 11.20 48.63 36.90
C ILE A 39 11.15 47.08 36.95
N GLY A 40 12.15 46.24 36.64
CA GLY A 40 13.55 46.19 37.04
C GLY A 40 13.75 45.05 38.06
N GLY A 41 14.53 44.00 37.73
CA GLY A 41 14.88 42.96 38.71
C GLY A 41 15.34 41.61 38.13
N ALA A 42 16.58 41.55 37.65
CA ALA A 42 17.27 40.29 37.37
C ALA A 42 17.68 39.61 38.69
N THR A 43 17.46 38.29 38.80
CA THR A 43 18.05 37.47 39.87
C THR A 43 18.84 36.32 39.25
N LEU A 44 20.16 36.42 39.36
CA LEU A 44 21.13 35.37 39.07
C LEU A 44 21.02 34.28 40.15
N VAL A 45 20.83 33.02 39.75
CA VAL A 45 21.03 31.85 40.62
C VAL A 45 22.42 31.31 40.35
N ALA A 46 23.31 31.44 41.33
CA ALA A 46 24.65 30.87 41.33
C ALA A 46 24.59 29.38 41.70
N ALA A 47 24.94 28.50 40.76
CA ALA A 47 25.16 27.08 41.02
C ALA A 47 26.59 26.88 41.56
N ARG A 48 26.69 26.38 42.79
CA ARG A 48 27.95 25.96 43.43
C ARG A 48 28.40 24.61 42.85
N ALA A 49 29.64 24.56 42.39
CA ALA A 49 30.33 23.35 41.96
C ALA A 49 30.68 22.43 43.14
N LEU A 50 30.47 21.12 42.95
CA LEU A 50 30.93 20.04 43.83
C LEU A 50 32.42 19.71 43.54
N PRO A 51 33.19 19.24 44.54
CA PRO A 51 34.61 18.92 44.36
C PRO A 51 34.83 17.55 43.68
N PRO A 52 35.95 17.36 42.94
CA PRO A 52 36.25 16.10 42.26
C PRO A 52 36.91 15.05 43.17
N VAL A 53 36.57 13.79 42.92
CA VAL A 53 37.17 12.58 43.51
C VAL A 53 38.50 12.26 42.79
N PRO A 54 39.59 11.90 43.49
CA PRO A 54 40.91 11.72 42.90
C PRO A 54 41.20 10.28 42.44
N GLY A 55 41.94 10.14 41.33
CA GLY A 55 42.69 8.92 41.01
C GLY A 55 42.86 8.63 39.52
N MET A 56 43.94 9.13 38.91
CA MET A 56 44.81 8.43 37.93
C MET A 56 45.96 9.35 37.46
N PRO A 57 47.09 8.79 37.00
CA PRO A 57 48.41 9.40 37.19
C PRO A 57 48.73 10.53 36.22
N SER A 58 49.54 11.45 36.74
CA SER A 58 50.09 12.63 36.10
C SER A 58 51.30 12.30 35.22
N THR A 59 51.31 12.80 33.98
CA THR A 59 52.54 13.11 33.26
C THR A 59 52.43 14.49 32.61
N SER A 60 53.14 15.41 33.26
CA SER A 60 53.67 16.71 32.82
C SER A 60 53.69 16.97 31.31
N ALA A 61 53.04 18.06 30.89
CA ALA A 61 53.35 18.80 29.67
C ALA A 61 54.44 19.84 29.98
N ALA A 62 55.66 19.57 29.54
CA ALA A 62 56.70 20.56 29.31
C ALA A 62 57.55 20.05 28.15
N ASP A 63 57.96 20.98 27.27
CA ASP A 63 58.73 20.83 26.04
C ASP A 63 57.94 20.41 24.80
N LEU A 64 57.43 21.38 24.02
CA LEU A 64 57.54 21.40 22.55
C LEU A 64 57.46 22.85 21.99
N ASP A 65 58.23 23.05 20.92
CA ASP A 65 58.73 24.24 20.20
C ASP A 65 57.65 25.17 19.58
N PRO A 66 57.83 26.52 19.54
CA PRO A 66 56.82 27.47 19.02
C PRO A 66 56.65 27.54 17.49
N THR A 67 57.20 26.62 16.70
CA THR A 67 57.15 26.70 15.22
C THR A 67 56.07 25.88 14.50
N GLN A 68 55.07 25.36 15.22
CA GLN A 68 53.87 24.77 14.59
C GLN A 68 52.59 25.55 14.92
N LEU A 69 52.35 26.62 14.16
CA LEU A 69 51.06 27.31 14.06
C LEU A 69 50.66 27.37 12.58
N ALA A 70 50.12 26.25 12.08
CA ALA A 70 49.22 26.20 10.93
C ALA A 70 48.73 24.74 10.74
N SER A 71 47.65 24.36 11.41
CA SER A 71 46.82 23.23 11.00
C SER A 71 45.45 23.40 11.65
N THR A 72 44.58 24.14 10.98
CA THR A 72 43.13 24.03 11.15
C THR A 72 42.73 22.58 11.03
N ALA A 73 41.97 22.09 12.02
CA ALA A 73 41.33 20.79 12.01
C ALA A 73 40.52 20.62 10.72
N GLY A 74 41.04 19.77 9.82
CA GLY A 74 40.25 19.21 8.75
C GLY A 74 39.27 18.22 9.36
N ILE A 75 38.00 18.36 9.00
CA ILE A 75 37.07 17.23 8.94
C ILE A 75 37.82 16.11 8.20
N PRO A 76 37.88 14.86 8.70
CA PRO A 76 38.50 13.80 7.95
C PRO A 76 37.76 13.70 6.61
N ALA A 77 38.49 13.92 5.52
CA ALA A 77 38.02 13.56 4.19
C ALA A 77 37.68 12.07 4.23
N GLN A 78 36.38 11.78 4.15
CA GLN A 78 35.87 10.43 4.00
C GLN A 78 36.39 9.92 2.65
N ALA A 79 37.10 8.80 2.69
CA ALA A 79 37.90 8.31 1.57
C ALA A 79 37.05 8.03 0.32
N ASP A 80 37.56 8.57 -0.80
CA ASP A 80 37.30 8.43 -2.24
C ASP A 80 36.91 7.05 -2.85
N ASP A 81 36.23 6.15 -2.13
CA ASP A 81 35.81 4.82 -2.62
C ASP A 81 34.29 4.61 -2.61
N GLU A 82 33.50 5.68 -2.46
CA GLU A 82 32.06 5.60 -2.73
C GLU A 82 31.84 5.49 -4.25
N GLY A 83 31.00 4.55 -4.68
CA GLY A 83 30.53 4.45 -6.05
C GLY A 83 30.78 3.12 -6.77
N TYR A 84 29.93 2.84 -7.77
CA TYR A 84 29.87 1.56 -8.47
C TYR A 84 30.62 1.64 -9.80
N SER A 85 31.57 0.74 -10.05
CA SER A 85 32.17 0.62 -11.38
C SER A 85 31.13 0.23 -12.44
N ILE A 86 31.17 0.92 -13.58
CA ILE A 86 30.30 0.66 -14.74
C ILE A 86 31.15 0.01 -15.84
N GLU A 87 30.88 -1.27 -16.05
CA GLU A 87 31.56 -2.10 -17.05
C GLU A 87 30.66 -2.45 -18.24
N HIS A 88 29.37 -2.11 -18.15
CA HIS A 88 28.39 -2.46 -19.16
C HIS A 88 28.58 -1.67 -20.47
N GLU A 89 28.91 -2.37 -21.56
CA GLU A 89 29.27 -1.75 -22.85
C GLU A 89 28.21 -0.80 -23.39
N ILE A 90 26.92 -1.15 -23.27
CA ILE A 90 25.83 -0.27 -23.74
C ILE A 90 25.80 1.03 -22.92
N ILE A 91 26.00 0.97 -21.60
CA ILE A 91 25.99 2.16 -20.74
C ILE A 91 27.19 3.04 -21.10
N ILE A 92 28.38 2.45 -21.20
CA ILE A 92 29.59 3.18 -21.60
C ILE A 92 29.35 3.84 -22.96
N ARG A 93 28.95 3.08 -23.99
CA ARG A 93 28.74 3.60 -25.35
C ARG A 93 27.68 4.69 -25.43
N ARG A 94 26.58 4.58 -24.70
CA ARG A 94 25.40 5.46 -24.83
C ARG A 94 25.42 6.63 -23.85
N CYS A 95 26.03 6.48 -22.69
CA CYS A 95 25.96 7.45 -21.59
C CYS A 95 27.25 8.27 -21.41
N GLN A 96 28.42 7.75 -21.82
CA GLN A 96 29.72 8.39 -21.51
C GLN A 96 29.91 9.79 -22.12
N ARG A 97 29.12 10.13 -23.15
CA ARG A 97 29.16 11.47 -23.75
C ARG A 97 28.79 12.56 -22.74
N CYS A 98 27.92 12.25 -21.80
CA CYS A 98 27.43 13.20 -20.79
C CYS A 98 27.83 12.79 -19.36
N HIS A 99 28.02 11.50 -19.12
CA HIS A 99 28.47 10.97 -17.84
C HIS A 99 29.95 10.63 -17.92
N GLU A 100 30.79 11.53 -17.40
CA GLU A 100 32.24 11.33 -17.36
C GLU A 100 32.58 10.04 -16.61
N ARG A 101 33.50 9.24 -17.17
CA ARG A 101 33.95 7.97 -16.60
C ARG A 101 35.39 8.12 -16.13
N ASP A 102 35.64 7.86 -14.86
CA ASP A 102 36.97 7.92 -14.26
C ASP A 102 37.80 6.65 -14.54
N ASP A 103 39.03 6.64 -14.01
CA ASP A 103 39.99 5.55 -14.19
C ASP A 103 39.59 4.26 -13.45
N GLU A 104 38.84 4.37 -12.35
CA GLU A 104 38.22 3.25 -11.63
C GLU A 104 36.95 2.72 -12.31
N GLY A 105 36.51 3.40 -13.37
CA GLY A 105 35.35 3.06 -14.18
C GLY A 105 34.01 3.47 -13.61
N ARG A 106 33.99 4.34 -12.60
CA ARG A 106 32.78 5.00 -12.11
C ARG A 106 32.37 6.09 -13.11
N MET A 107 31.07 6.28 -13.27
CA MET A 107 30.49 7.30 -14.12
C MET A 107 29.76 8.32 -13.26
N THR A 108 29.93 9.62 -13.56
CA THR A 108 29.24 10.69 -12.82
C THR A 108 27.74 10.44 -12.77
N ARG A 109 27.12 10.71 -11.62
CA ARG A 109 25.71 10.39 -11.30
C ARG A 109 25.44 8.88 -11.21
N ILE A 110 25.56 8.15 -12.33
CA ILE A 110 25.14 6.75 -12.47
C ILE A 110 25.74 5.88 -11.36
N SER A 111 27.02 6.07 -11.03
CA SER A 111 27.72 5.25 -10.04
C SER A 111 27.36 5.54 -8.59
N TYR A 112 26.58 6.58 -8.30
CA TYR A 112 26.40 7.12 -6.94
C TYR A 112 24.94 7.03 -6.45
N GLU A 113 24.13 6.21 -7.13
CA GLU A 113 22.72 5.98 -6.80
C GLU A 113 22.39 4.47 -6.85
N ARG A 114 21.44 4.01 -6.03
CA ARG A 114 20.76 2.71 -6.15
C ARG A 114 19.25 2.88 -6.08
N LYS A 115 18.51 2.06 -6.86
CA LYS A 115 17.05 2.18 -7.03
C LYS A 115 16.39 0.84 -7.30
N THR A 116 15.06 0.82 -7.22
CA THR A 116 14.23 -0.24 -7.79
C THR A 116 14.36 -0.30 -9.32
N PRO A 117 13.95 -1.41 -9.96
CA PRO A 117 13.87 -1.50 -11.42
C PRO A 117 13.03 -0.38 -12.05
N GLU A 118 11.91 -0.02 -11.42
CA GLU A 118 11.06 1.10 -11.81
C GLU A 118 11.80 2.44 -11.72
N GLY A 119 12.61 2.64 -10.68
CA GLY A 119 13.40 3.86 -10.49
C GLY A 119 14.50 4.02 -11.54
N TRP A 120 15.19 2.92 -11.87
CA TRP A 120 16.18 2.90 -12.96
C TRP A 120 15.53 3.12 -14.31
N GLN A 121 14.43 2.44 -14.59
CA GLN A 121 13.67 2.65 -15.83
C GLN A 121 13.22 4.10 -15.98
N THR A 122 12.71 4.73 -14.91
CA THR A 122 12.30 6.13 -14.91
C THR A 122 13.48 7.04 -15.24
N SER A 123 14.66 6.76 -14.68
CA SER A 123 15.88 7.54 -14.93
C SER A 123 16.33 7.41 -16.40
N VAL A 124 16.37 6.18 -16.95
CA VAL A 124 16.70 5.93 -18.36
C VAL A 124 15.70 6.61 -19.30
N ARG A 125 14.39 6.50 -19.03
CA ARG A 125 13.35 7.16 -19.83
C ARG A 125 13.49 8.68 -19.81
N ARG A 126 13.81 9.28 -18.66
CA ARG A 126 14.06 10.73 -18.59
C ARG A 126 15.24 11.14 -19.47
N MET A 127 16.28 10.32 -19.58
CA MET A 127 17.40 10.60 -20.48
C MET A 127 16.99 10.53 -21.95
N VAL A 128 16.17 9.54 -22.32
CA VAL A 128 15.62 9.46 -23.70
C VAL A 128 14.69 10.65 -23.99
N ALA A 129 13.80 11.00 -23.06
CA ALA A 129 12.74 11.98 -23.29
C ALA A 129 13.20 13.45 -23.17
N LEU A 130 14.11 13.75 -22.24
CA LEU A 130 14.53 15.14 -21.96
C LEU A 130 15.96 15.45 -22.42
N ASN A 131 16.78 14.43 -22.72
CA ASN A 131 18.19 14.60 -23.05
C ASN A 131 18.59 13.88 -24.36
N ASP A 132 17.59 13.49 -25.16
CA ASP A 132 17.76 12.90 -26.50
C ASP A 132 18.72 11.71 -26.60
N VAL A 133 18.82 10.92 -25.52
CA VAL A 133 19.62 9.69 -25.57
C VAL A 133 18.96 8.69 -26.51
N SER A 134 19.67 8.33 -27.58
CA SER A 134 19.23 7.30 -28.53
C SER A 134 19.51 5.91 -27.97
N LEU A 135 18.44 5.24 -27.52
CA LEU A 135 18.48 3.91 -26.92
C LEU A 135 17.30 3.08 -27.42
N GLY A 136 17.56 1.91 -28.01
CA GLY A 136 16.51 0.99 -28.44
C GLY A 136 15.78 0.34 -27.25
N PRO A 137 14.55 -0.18 -27.42
CA PRO A 137 13.82 -0.84 -26.32
C PRO A 137 14.58 -2.01 -25.69
N ASP A 138 15.27 -2.83 -26.49
CA ASP A 138 16.03 -3.98 -25.99
C ASP A 138 17.27 -3.53 -25.22
N GLU A 139 18.03 -2.57 -25.77
CA GLU A 139 19.16 -1.93 -25.07
C GLU A 139 18.70 -1.30 -23.74
N ALA A 140 17.53 -0.65 -23.71
CA ALA A 140 17.00 -0.04 -22.50
C ALA A 140 16.63 -1.08 -21.43
N ARG A 141 16.05 -2.23 -21.82
CA ARG A 141 15.79 -3.33 -20.88
C ARG A 141 17.08 -3.90 -20.31
N GLU A 142 18.11 -4.05 -21.14
CA GLU A 142 19.42 -4.53 -20.73
C GLU A 142 20.10 -3.57 -19.73
N VAL A 143 20.08 -2.26 -20.02
CA VAL A 143 20.59 -1.22 -19.10
C VAL A 143 19.86 -1.24 -17.76
N VAL A 144 18.52 -1.30 -17.77
CA VAL A 144 17.73 -1.37 -16.52
C VAL A 144 18.05 -2.66 -15.75
N ARG A 145 18.20 -3.78 -16.44
CA ARG A 145 18.56 -5.06 -15.83
C ARG A 145 19.93 -5.00 -15.17
N TYR A 146 20.94 -4.48 -15.86
CA TYR A 146 22.28 -4.30 -15.29
C TYR A 146 22.25 -3.40 -14.05
N LEU A 147 21.67 -2.20 -14.16
CA LEU A 147 21.64 -1.25 -13.05
C LEU A 147 20.83 -1.77 -11.87
N SER A 148 19.72 -2.45 -12.09
CA SER A 148 18.92 -3.03 -11.01
C SER A 148 19.64 -4.18 -10.28
N ASN A 149 20.45 -4.96 -10.99
CA ASN A 149 21.18 -6.08 -10.41
C ASN A 149 22.45 -5.62 -9.68
N ARG A 150 23.16 -4.62 -10.22
CA ARG A 150 24.42 -4.11 -9.65
C ARG A 150 24.20 -2.99 -8.62
N GLN A 151 23.12 -2.24 -8.75
CA GLN A 151 22.78 -1.04 -7.99
C GLN A 151 21.29 -1.04 -7.59
N GLY A 152 20.83 -2.19 -7.07
CA GLY A 152 19.46 -2.40 -6.60
C GLY A 152 19.27 -2.05 -5.13
N LEU A 153 18.14 -2.46 -4.57
CA LEU A 153 17.86 -2.37 -3.13
C LEU A 153 17.81 -3.77 -2.51
N ALA A 154 18.29 -3.91 -1.28
CA ALA A 154 18.03 -5.10 -0.48
C ALA A 154 16.52 -5.24 -0.17
N PRO A 155 16.01 -6.44 0.14
CA PRO A 155 14.62 -6.64 0.52
C PRO A 155 14.16 -5.71 1.65
N GLU A 156 14.97 -5.54 2.69
CA GLU A 156 14.71 -4.66 3.84
C GLU A 156 14.59 -3.19 3.44
N GLU A 157 15.39 -2.77 2.47
CA GLU A 157 15.40 -1.39 1.98
C GLU A 157 14.16 -1.06 1.15
N LEU A 158 13.59 -2.04 0.45
CA LEU A 158 12.38 -1.87 -0.37
C LEU A 158 11.09 -1.98 0.45
N GLU A 159 11.08 -2.79 1.50
CA GLU A 159 9.84 -3.15 2.23
C GLU A 159 8.97 -1.94 2.62
N PRO A 160 9.51 -0.85 3.22
CA PRO A 160 8.70 0.31 3.59
C PRO A 160 8.06 1.03 2.39
N GLY A 161 8.66 0.91 1.20
CA GLY A 161 8.22 1.54 -0.03
C GLY A 161 7.58 0.59 -1.04
N ARG A 162 7.31 -0.67 -0.67
CA ARG A 162 6.84 -1.72 -1.60
C ARG A 162 5.52 -1.34 -2.29
N PHE A 163 4.66 -0.58 -1.61
CA PHE A 163 3.40 -0.07 -2.13
C PHE A 163 3.56 0.75 -3.43
N GLU A 164 4.68 1.46 -3.59
CA GLU A 164 4.96 2.29 -4.78
C GLU A 164 5.15 1.44 -6.03
N VAL A 165 5.90 0.34 -5.92
CA VAL A 165 6.14 -0.57 -7.05
C VAL A 165 4.93 -1.46 -7.32
N GLU A 166 4.19 -1.84 -6.27
CA GLU A 166 2.92 -2.60 -6.39
C GLU A 166 1.74 -1.75 -6.89
N ARG A 167 1.96 -0.44 -7.13
CA ARG A 167 0.94 0.51 -7.61
C ARG A 167 -0.28 0.57 -6.71
N ARG A 168 -0.05 0.55 -5.39
CA ARG A 168 -1.13 0.72 -4.41
C ARG A 168 -1.37 2.20 -4.18
N LEU A 169 -2.61 2.63 -4.40
CA LEU A 169 -3.07 3.93 -3.96
C LEU A 169 -3.45 3.84 -2.48
N ILE A 170 -2.52 4.22 -1.61
CA ILE A 170 -2.70 4.20 -0.15
C ILE A 170 -2.41 5.57 0.44
N GLU A 171 -2.99 5.83 1.61
CA GLU A 171 -2.54 6.91 2.49
C GLU A 171 -1.30 6.42 3.25
N HIS A 172 -0.13 6.71 2.69
CA HIS A 172 1.15 6.40 3.33
C HIS A 172 1.58 7.58 4.21
N VAL A 173 2.03 7.27 5.43
CA VAL A 173 2.63 8.24 6.36
C VAL A 173 4.08 7.86 6.59
N TYR A 174 4.98 8.79 6.35
CA TYR A 174 6.40 8.65 6.64
C TYR A 174 6.71 9.14 8.05
N GLU A 175 6.64 8.21 9.00
CA GLU A 175 6.73 8.50 10.44
C GLU A 175 8.10 9.01 10.90
N ALA A 176 9.16 8.74 10.13
CA ALA A 176 10.52 9.11 10.53
C ALA A 176 10.76 10.62 10.52
N ASP A 177 10.14 11.36 9.60
CA ASP A 177 10.20 12.82 9.57
C ASP A 177 9.02 13.43 8.77
N ARG A 178 8.10 14.07 9.48
CA ARG A 178 6.90 14.67 8.88
C ARG A 178 7.17 15.95 8.08
N ASP A 179 8.20 16.71 8.42
CA ASP A 179 8.54 17.94 7.70
C ASP A 179 9.20 17.60 6.37
N VAL A 180 10.03 16.55 6.35
CA VAL A 180 10.57 15.99 5.10
C VAL A 180 9.47 15.36 4.26
N GLU A 181 8.56 14.60 4.86
CA GLU A 181 7.39 14.08 4.16
C GLU A 181 6.63 15.22 3.46
N ASN A 182 6.22 16.23 4.23
CA ASN A 182 5.48 17.39 3.70
C ASN A 182 6.25 18.08 2.55
N THR A 183 7.57 18.19 2.64
CA THR A 183 8.40 18.79 1.59
C THR A 183 8.42 17.94 0.33
N CYS A 184 8.49 16.61 0.46
CA CYS A 184 8.69 15.69 -0.66
C CYS A 184 7.39 15.23 -1.34
N ILE A 185 6.24 15.26 -0.65
CA ILE A 185 4.99 14.66 -1.17
C ILE A 185 4.05 15.62 -1.91
N GLN A 186 4.42 16.89 -2.08
CA GLN A 186 3.57 17.88 -2.77
C GLN A 186 3.25 17.53 -4.23
N CYS A 187 3.99 16.60 -4.83
CA CYS A 187 3.87 16.23 -6.25
C CYS A 187 3.77 14.72 -6.49
N HIS A 188 4.47 13.89 -5.73
CA HIS A 188 4.50 12.44 -5.90
C HIS A 188 4.63 11.74 -4.55
N SER A 189 4.38 10.43 -4.52
CA SER A 189 4.46 9.63 -3.29
C SER A 189 5.84 9.72 -2.62
N MET A 190 5.84 9.57 -1.28
CA MET A 190 7.07 9.38 -0.51
C MET A 190 7.74 8.04 -0.86
N GLY A 191 6.95 7.05 -1.29
CA GLY A 191 7.43 5.76 -1.79
C GLY A 191 8.49 5.90 -2.88
N ARG A 192 8.36 6.89 -3.79
CA ARG A 192 9.37 7.17 -4.82
C ARG A 192 10.71 7.66 -4.25
N VAL A 193 10.69 8.31 -3.09
CA VAL A 193 11.86 8.85 -2.41
C VAL A 193 12.57 7.74 -1.64
N ILE A 194 11.84 7.03 -0.76
CA ILE A 194 12.40 6.04 0.16
C ILE A 194 12.88 4.75 -0.55
N THR A 195 12.47 4.54 -1.81
CA THR A 195 12.95 3.44 -2.68
C THR A 195 14.20 3.82 -3.48
N GLN A 196 15.03 4.71 -2.95
CA GLN A 196 16.32 5.09 -3.51
C GLN A 196 17.38 5.21 -2.41
N ARG A 197 18.63 5.05 -2.78
CA ARG A 197 19.82 5.20 -1.92
C ARG A 197 20.86 5.99 -2.68
N ARG A 198 21.45 7.00 -2.06
CA ARG A 198 22.31 7.98 -2.76
C ARG A 198 23.41 8.49 -1.83
N THR A 199 24.49 8.99 -2.41
CA THR A 199 25.41 9.85 -1.65
C THR A 199 24.71 11.18 -1.33
N ARG A 200 25.26 11.94 -0.38
CA ARG A 200 24.75 13.29 -0.07
C ARG A 200 24.73 14.20 -1.29
N GLU A 201 25.82 14.21 -2.06
CA GLU A 201 25.91 15.00 -3.29
C GLU A 201 24.82 14.64 -4.29
N GLU A 202 24.48 13.35 -4.42
CA GLU A 202 23.40 12.91 -5.30
C GLU A 202 21.99 13.26 -4.81
N TRP A 203 21.79 13.48 -3.50
CA TRP A 203 20.57 14.09 -2.97
C TRP A 203 20.53 15.59 -3.26
N GLU A 204 21.62 16.31 -3.06
CA GLU A 204 21.74 17.74 -3.40
C GLU A 204 21.47 18.00 -4.88
N LEU A 205 22.10 17.21 -5.76
CA LEU A 205 21.89 17.28 -7.20
C LEU A 205 20.47 16.87 -7.62
N LEU A 206 19.80 15.98 -6.87
CA LEU A 206 18.39 15.68 -7.10
C LEU A 206 17.52 16.90 -6.82
N MET A 207 17.75 17.61 -5.72
CA MET A 207 16.99 18.82 -5.38
C MET A 207 17.25 19.95 -6.39
N ALA A 208 18.49 20.10 -6.83
CA ALA A 208 18.84 21.01 -7.92
C ALA A 208 18.11 20.63 -9.23
N THR A 209 18.01 19.33 -9.53
CA THR A 209 17.26 18.84 -10.70
C THR A 209 15.77 19.19 -10.59
N HIS A 210 15.16 19.04 -9.40
CA HIS A 210 13.76 19.45 -9.19
C HIS A 210 13.56 20.94 -9.42
N ARG A 211 14.42 21.80 -8.87
CA ARG A 211 14.38 23.25 -9.13
C ARG A 211 14.57 23.59 -10.61
N GLY A 212 15.48 22.89 -11.29
CA GLY A 212 15.77 23.11 -12.71
C GLY A 212 14.62 22.71 -13.63
N LEU A 213 13.93 21.60 -13.33
CA LEU A 213 12.79 21.11 -14.12
C LEU A 213 11.46 21.76 -13.72
N TYR A 214 11.31 22.14 -12.45
CA TYR A 214 10.08 22.67 -11.87
C TYR A 214 10.39 23.97 -11.11
N PRO A 215 10.53 25.10 -11.82
CA PRO A 215 10.99 26.36 -11.22
C PRO A 215 10.04 26.96 -10.16
N LEU A 216 8.82 26.41 -10.02
CA LEU A 216 7.86 26.81 -9.00
C LEU A 216 7.96 26.01 -7.70
N VAL A 217 8.83 25.00 -7.63
CA VAL A 217 8.92 24.08 -6.48
C VAL A 217 9.27 24.80 -5.17
N ASP A 218 10.03 25.88 -5.24
CA ASP A 218 10.36 26.73 -4.08
C ASP A 218 9.09 27.34 -3.44
N PHE A 219 8.09 27.71 -4.24
CA PHE A 219 6.82 28.24 -3.73
C PHE A 219 5.84 27.14 -3.29
N GLN A 220 6.08 25.89 -3.68
CA GLN A 220 5.19 24.76 -3.39
C GLN A 220 5.59 24.02 -2.12
N GLY A 221 6.88 23.89 -1.84
CA GLY A 221 7.34 23.19 -0.65
C GLY A 221 8.82 23.33 -0.29
N PHE A 222 9.69 23.74 -1.22
CA PHE A 222 11.14 23.75 -0.94
C PHE A 222 11.60 24.95 -0.09
N GLN A 223 10.84 26.04 -0.06
CA GLN A 223 11.17 27.21 0.74
C GLN A 223 10.05 27.59 1.70
N ARG A 224 10.46 28.22 2.81
CA ARG A 224 9.57 28.95 3.72
C ARG A 224 10.13 30.35 3.95
N GLY A 225 9.26 31.28 4.37
CA GLY A 225 9.71 32.63 4.70
C GLY A 225 10.66 32.67 5.91
N GLY A 226 11.65 33.56 5.87
CA GLY A 226 12.61 33.79 6.97
C GLY A 226 14.02 33.25 6.68
N ASP A 227 14.96 33.55 7.60
CA ASP A 227 16.40 33.27 7.44
C ASP A 227 16.84 31.90 8.03
N GLY A 228 15.91 31.05 8.45
CA GLY A 228 16.21 29.72 8.98
C GLY A 228 16.56 28.71 7.88
N PRO A 229 16.99 27.47 8.25
CA PRO A 229 17.16 26.38 7.30
C PRO A 229 15.91 26.21 6.44
N GLN A 230 16.09 26.00 5.14
CA GLN A 230 14.97 25.78 4.24
C GLN A 230 14.51 24.32 4.33
N PRO A 231 13.20 24.04 4.13
CA PRO A 231 12.68 22.67 4.18
C PRO A 231 13.45 21.68 3.30
N VAL A 232 13.93 22.14 2.15
CA VAL A 232 14.77 21.33 1.24
C VAL A 232 16.17 21.02 1.80
N ASP A 233 16.76 21.92 2.59
CA ASP A 233 18.07 21.68 3.22
C ASP A 233 17.92 20.65 4.35
N GLU A 234 16.86 20.79 5.16
CA GLU A 234 16.47 19.81 6.19
C GLU A 234 16.19 18.43 5.55
N ALA A 235 15.50 18.40 4.40
CA ALA A 235 15.28 17.18 3.64
C ALA A 235 16.58 16.56 3.11
N ILE A 236 17.53 17.34 2.60
CA ILE A 236 18.83 16.83 2.13
C ILE A 236 19.58 16.17 3.30
N ASP A 237 19.62 16.83 4.46
CA ASP A 237 20.30 16.30 5.64
C ASP A 237 19.70 14.95 6.07
N HIS A 238 18.37 14.91 6.24
CA HIS A 238 17.66 13.68 6.63
C HIS A 238 17.82 12.56 5.60
N LEU A 239 17.59 12.84 4.31
CA LEU A 239 17.64 11.81 3.28
C LEU A 239 19.05 11.24 3.09
N SER A 240 20.07 12.06 3.30
CA SER A 240 21.47 11.61 3.24
C SER A 240 21.82 10.66 4.39
N GLU A 241 21.27 10.90 5.58
CA GLU A 241 21.47 10.04 6.75
C GLU A 241 20.61 8.78 6.70
N ALA A 242 19.33 8.91 6.35
CA ALA A 242 18.36 7.82 6.36
C ALA A 242 18.50 6.88 5.15
N PHE A 243 18.95 7.40 4.00
CA PHE A 243 19.02 6.66 2.74
C PHE A 243 20.39 6.78 2.05
N PRO A 244 21.51 6.47 2.75
CA PRO A 244 22.86 6.58 2.21
C PRO A 244 23.09 5.53 1.11
N LEU A 245 24.05 5.79 0.23
CA LEU A 245 24.40 4.90 -0.87
C LEU A 245 24.74 3.49 -0.37
N GLU A 246 25.59 3.40 0.65
CA GLU A 246 26.01 2.13 1.25
C GLU A 246 25.24 1.86 2.55
N THR A 247 24.72 0.65 2.67
CA THR A 247 24.00 0.20 3.87
C THR A 247 24.46 -1.21 4.27
N PRO A 248 24.34 -1.59 5.56
CA PRO A 248 24.58 -2.95 6.00
C PRO A 248 23.69 -3.98 5.28
N ASP A 249 22.42 -3.65 5.05
CA ASP A 249 21.47 -4.53 4.37
C ASP A 249 21.88 -4.79 2.92
N TRP A 250 22.27 -3.75 2.18
CA TRP A 250 22.77 -3.90 0.82
C TRP A 250 24.10 -4.65 0.77
N SER A 251 25.02 -4.37 1.68
CA SER A 251 26.30 -5.08 1.78
C SER A 251 26.10 -6.57 2.00
N ALA A 252 25.19 -6.94 2.92
CA ALA A 252 24.84 -8.33 3.19
C ALA A 252 24.11 -9.00 2.01
N TRP A 253 23.19 -8.28 1.37
CA TRP A 253 22.40 -8.81 0.25
C TRP A 253 23.25 -9.00 -1.00
N SER A 254 23.96 -7.95 -1.45
CA SER A 254 24.75 -7.98 -2.67
C SER A 254 25.87 -9.03 -2.63
N ALA A 255 26.52 -9.21 -1.48
CA ALA A 255 27.55 -10.24 -1.28
C ALA A 255 27.01 -11.68 -1.37
N SER A 256 25.70 -11.88 -1.16
CA SER A 256 25.07 -13.20 -1.10
C SER A 256 24.04 -13.44 -2.21
N MET A 257 23.83 -12.46 -3.10
CA MET A 257 22.87 -12.51 -4.20
C MET A 257 23.17 -13.69 -5.13
N ARG A 258 22.12 -14.40 -5.55
CA ARG A 258 22.23 -15.61 -6.39
C ARG A 258 21.22 -15.55 -7.51
N THR A 259 21.52 -16.26 -8.59
CA THR A 259 20.53 -16.57 -9.62
C THR A 259 19.30 -17.24 -8.98
N PRO A 260 18.10 -16.67 -9.14
CA PRO A 260 16.87 -17.23 -8.59
C PRO A 260 16.60 -18.64 -9.13
N ARG A 261 16.09 -19.54 -8.28
CA ARG A 261 15.68 -20.89 -8.69
C ARG A 261 14.22 -21.07 -8.34
N LEU A 262 13.35 -20.77 -9.31
CA LEU A 262 11.91 -20.64 -9.09
C LEU A 262 11.09 -21.78 -9.72
N ASP A 263 11.71 -22.65 -10.52
CA ASP A 263 11.05 -23.77 -11.19
C ASP A 263 10.22 -24.64 -10.24
N GLY A 264 9.01 -25.00 -10.66
CA GLY A 264 8.11 -25.89 -9.95
C GLY A 264 6.71 -25.30 -9.72
N THR A 265 5.90 -26.07 -9.00
CA THR A 265 4.53 -25.71 -8.64
C THR A 265 4.51 -24.81 -7.40
N TRP A 266 3.68 -23.78 -7.44
CA TRP A 266 3.41 -22.88 -6.34
C TRP A 266 1.92 -22.84 -6.05
N ALA A 267 1.53 -23.01 -4.80
CA ALA A 267 0.17 -22.80 -4.34
C ALA A 267 -0.13 -21.29 -4.32
N LEU A 268 -1.24 -20.89 -4.94
CA LEU A 268 -1.71 -19.52 -5.01
C LEU A 268 -2.82 -19.29 -3.98
N ALA A 269 -2.71 -18.21 -3.22
CA ALA A 269 -3.78 -17.63 -2.42
C ALA A 269 -3.81 -16.11 -2.66
N GLY A 270 -4.99 -15.51 -2.70
CA GLY A 270 -5.11 -14.07 -2.90
C GLY A 270 -6.49 -13.51 -2.63
N PHE A 271 -6.63 -12.20 -2.81
CA PHE A 271 -7.89 -11.48 -2.71
C PHE A 271 -7.92 -10.36 -3.75
N GLU A 272 -8.97 -10.32 -4.57
CA GLU A 272 -9.21 -9.25 -5.54
C GLU A 272 -10.36 -8.36 -5.06
N PRO A 273 -10.11 -7.05 -4.85
CA PRO A 273 -11.16 -6.12 -4.49
C PRO A 273 -12.34 -6.17 -5.46
N GLY A 274 -13.55 -6.29 -4.93
CA GLY A 274 -14.79 -6.43 -5.69
C GLY A 274 -15.11 -7.87 -6.17
N LYS A 275 -14.13 -8.80 -6.17
CA LYS A 275 -14.33 -10.20 -6.62
C LYS A 275 -14.10 -11.25 -5.52
N GLY A 276 -13.33 -10.94 -4.48
CA GLY A 276 -13.13 -11.81 -3.32
C GLY A 276 -11.89 -12.70 -3.39
N ARG A 277 -11.88 -13.77 -2.59
CA ARG A 277 -10.72 -14.68 -2.44
C ARG A 277 -10.46 -15.50 -3.69
N ILE A 278 -9.18 -15.68 -4.03
CA ILE A 278 -8.73 -16.58 -5.09
C ILE A 278 -7.80 -17.67 -4.53
N PHE A 279 -7.92 -18.87 -5.08
CA PHE A 279 -7.02 -19.99 -4.75
C PHE A 279 -6.68 -20.80 -6.00
N GLY A 280 -5.46 -21.34 -6.06
CA GLY A 280 -5.08 -22.19 -7.18
C GLY A 280 -3.60 -22.51 -7.21
N THR A 281 -3.03 -22.56 -8.41
CA THR A 281 -1.63 -22.89 -8.66
C THR A 281 -0.97 -21.95 -9.66
N VAL A 282 0.35 -21.80 -9.52
CA VAL A 282 1.23 -21.21 -10.52
C VAL A 282 2.37 -22.19 -10.79
N GLU A 283 2.44 -22.68 -12.03
CA GLU A 283 3.58 -23.44 -12.53
C GLU A 283 4.62 -22.47 -13.07
N ILE A 284 5.81 -22.47 -12.47
CA ILE A 284 6.94 -21.63 -12.89
C ILE A 284 8.00 -22.51 -13.55
N SER A 285 8.57 -22.03 -14.66
CA SER A 285 9.67 -22.69 -15.38
C SER A 285 10.67 -21.66 -15.89
N ALA A 286 11.92 -22.06 -16.07
CA ALA A 286 12.97 -21.21 -16.63
C ALA A 286 12.58 -20.61 -18.00
N GLY A 287 12.96 -19.34 -18.18
CA GLY A 287 12.86 -18.61 -19.44
C GLY A 287 14.14 -18.74 -20.26
N ASP A 288 14.38 -17.76 -21.13
CA ASP A 288 15.48 -17.83 -22.09
C ASP A 288 16.82 -17.37 -21.45
N ALA A 289 16.75 -16.58 -20.37
CA ALA A 289 17.89 -16.16 -19.55
C ALA A 289 17.77 -16.64 -18.08
N PRO A 290 18.87 -16.66 -17.29
CA PRO A 290 18.88 -17.25 -15.94
C PRO A 290 17.97 -16.61 -14.89
N ASP A 291 17.50 -15.38 -15.11
CA ASP A 291 16.58 -14.62 -14.26
C ASP A 291 15.21 -14.42 -14.91
N GLU A 292 14.99 -15.01 -16.08
CA GLU A 292 13.72 -14.99 -16.80
C GLU A 292 12.94 -16.27 -16.53
N PHE A 293 11.63 -16.16 -16.47
CA PHE A 293 10.73 -17.29 -16.21
C PHE A 293 9.49 -17.22 -17.07
N ARG A 294 8.89 -18.38 -17.31
CA ARG A 294 7.55 -18.56 -17.87
C ARG A 294 6.64 -19.08 -16.77
N SER A 295 5.40 -18.60 -16.73
CA SER A 295 4.40 -19.01 -15.74
C SER A 295 3.12 -19.51 -16.39
N ARG A 296 2.45 -20.48 -15.75
CA ARG A 296 1.06 -20.85 -16.04
C ARG A 296 0.28 -20.86 -14.74
N ALA A 297 -0.65 -19.92 -14.60
CA ALA A 297 -1.52 -19.82 -13.44
C ALA A 297 -2.89 -20.45 -13.74
N SER A 298 -3.45 -21.16 -12.77
CA SER A 298 -4.84 -21.61 -12.78
C SER A 298 -5.43 -21.41 -11.38
N TYR A 299 -6.52 -20.65 -11.27
CA TYR A 299 -7.14 -20.35 -9.98
C TYR A 299 -8.64 -20.17 -10.10
N THR A 300 -9.33 -20.24 -8.97
CA THR A 300 -10.78 -20.07 -8.85
C THR A 300 -11.07 -18.89 -7.92
N TYR A 301 -12.06 -18.06 -8.27
CA TYR A 301 -12.68 -17.15 -7.31
C TYR A 301 -13.60 -17.95 -6.39
N ALA A 302 -13.25 -18.01 -5.11
CA ALA A 302 -13.82 -18.96 -4.16
C ALA A 302 -15.35 -18.78 -3.94
N GLU A 303 -15.83 -17.54 -4.07
CA GLU A 303 -17.24 -17.16 -3.92
C GLU A 303 -18.08 -17.52 -5.15
N SER A 304 -17.64 -17.10 -6.35
CA SER A 304 -18.41 -17.30 -7.59
C SER A 304 -18.19 -18.67 -8.23
N GLY A 305 -17.09 -19.35 -7.91
CA GLY A 305 -16.63 -20.55 -8.60
C GLY A 305 -16.05 -20.29 -9.99
N GLU A 306 -15.86 -19.02 -10.39
CA GLU A 306 -15.25 -18.66 -11.68
C GLU A 306 -13.81 -19.19 -11.74
N GLU A 307 -13.52 -20.04 -12.73
CA GLU A 307 -12.18 -20.56 -12.99
C GLU A 307 -11.43 -19.69 -14.01
N VAL A 308 -10.16 -19.40 -13.73
CA VAL A 308 -9.29 -18.57 -14.55
C VAL A 308 -8.01 -19.34 -14.88
N SER A 309 -7.55 -19.19 -16.12
CA SER A 309 -6.22 -19.66 -16.54
C SER A 309 -5.45 -18.53 -17.20
N ARG A 310 -4.14 -18.47 -16.94
CA ARG A 310 -3.27 -17.39 -17.43
C ARG A 310 -1.90 -17.95 -17.81
N SER A 311 -1.31 -17.43 -18.88
CA SER A 311 0.06 -17.74 -19.29
C SER A 311 0.91 -16.49 -19.22
N GLY A 312 2.04 -16.54 -18.54
CA GLY A 312 2.87 -15.37 -18.27
C GLY A 312 4.34 -15.55 -18.56
N GLN A 313 5.02 -14.42 -18.51
CA GLN A 313 6.47 -14.30 -18.60
C GLN A 313 6.94 -13.28 -17.56
N SER A 314 8.12 -13.49 -16.99
CA SER A 314 8.66 -12.63 -15.96
C SER A 314 10.17 -12.57 -15.98
N ILE A 315 10.69 -11.57 -15.29
CA ILE A 315 12.10 -11.40 -14.96
C ILE A 315 12.22 -11.11 -13.47
N VAL A 316 13.30 -11.58 -12.86
CA VAL A 316 13.65 -11.29 -11.46
C VAL A 316 14.86 -10.38 -11.40
N TYR A 317 14.65 -9.16 -10.92
CA TYR A 317 15.74 -8.20 -10.68
C TYR A 317 16.30 -8.33 -9.25
N THR A 318 17.57 -7.99 -9.09
CA THR A 318 18.27 -7.94 -7.79
C THR A 318 18.19 -9.27 -7.02
N GLY A 319 17.92 -10.38 -7.71
CA GLY A 319 17.76 -11.73 -7.13
C GLY A 319 16.43 -12.01 -6.41
N TYR A 320 15.51 -11.05 -6.30
CA TYR A 320 14.24 -11.24 -5.59
C TYR A 320 13.03 -10.42 -6.11
N GLN A 321 13.24 -9.37 -6.90
CA GLN A 321 12.15 -8.50 -7.37
C GLN A 321 11.55 -9.07 -8.66
N TRP A 322 10.48 -9.87 -8.53
CA TRP A 322 9.73 -10.42 -9.65
C TRP A 322 8.93 -9.33 -10.36
N ARG A 323 9.11 -9.24 -11.69
CA ARG A 323 8.32 -8.41 -12.60
C ARG A 323 7.80 -9.28 -13.73
N GLY A 324 6.52 -9.58 -13.67
CA GLY A 324 5.83 -10.46 -14.61
C GLY A 324 4.74 -9.75 -15.39
N ARG A 325 4.27 -10.44 -16.42
CA ARG A 325 3.02 -10.16 -17.11
C ARG A 325 2.33 -11.48 -17.40
N SER A 326 1.05 -11.57 -17.06
CA SER A 326 0.19 -12.66 -17.50
C SER A 326 -0.68 -12.20 -18.66
N ASN A 327 -0.86 -13.08 -19.64
CA ASN A 327 -1.53 -12.85 -20.92
C ASN A 327 -1.03 -11.57 -21.63
N PRO A 328 0.30 -11.43 -21.83
CA PRO A 328 0.88 -10.19 -22.35
C PRO A 328 0.32 -9.83 -23.74
N GLY A 329 -0.10 -8.58 -23.91
CA GLY A 329 -0.73 -8.06 -25.12
C GLY A 329 -2.21 -8.42 -25.30
N GLY A 330 -2.79 -9.22 -24.39
CA GLY A 330 -4.20 -9.56 -24.36
C GLY A 330 -5.07 -8.47 -23.71
N ALA A 331 -6.38 -8.54 -23.94
CA ALA A 331 -7.35 -7.63 -23.31
C ALA A 331 -7.45 -7.81 -21.78
N ASP A 332 -7.05 -8.99 -21.31
CA ASP A 332 -7.03 -9.38 -19.91
C ASP A 332 -5.62 -9.38 -19.31
N GLU A 333 -4.63 -8.70 -19.92
CA GLU A 333 -3.26 -8.62 -19.38
C GLU A 333 -3.27 -8.15 -17.91
N LEU A 334 -2.54 -8.84 -17.03
CA LEU A 334 -2.18 -8.31 -15.71
C LEU A 334 -0.66 -8.15 -15.64
N ARG A 335 -0.21 -7.03 -15.07
CA ARG A 335 1.17 -6.81 -14.65
C ARG A 335 1.35 -7.43 -13.28
N GLU A 336 2.49 -8.04 -13.04
CA GLU A 336 2.79 -8.74 -11.78
C GLU A 336 3.99 -8.08 -11.13
N VAL A 337 3.82 -7.57 -9.92
CA VAL A 337 4.91 -7.02 -9.11
C VAL A 337 4.92 -7.77 -7.80
N MET A 338 5.95 -8.60 -7.61
CA MET A 338 6.08 -9.42 -6.41
C MET A 338 7.53 -9.42 -5.92
N THR A 339 7.71 -9.81 -4.66
CA THR A 339 9.00 -10.11 -4.05
C THR A 339 9.10 -11.60 -3.79
N VAL A 340 10.28 -12.17 -3.99
CA VAL A 340 10.63 -13.54 -3.63
C VAL A 340 11.35 -13.51 -2.29
N ASP A 341 10.98 -14.38 -1.36
CA ASP A 341 11.70 -14.50 -0.10
C ASP A 341 13.11 -15.11 -0.31
N ARG A 342 13.96 -14.97 0.71
CA ARG A 342 15.34 -15.49 0.68
C ARG A 342 15.42 -17.00 0.49
N GLY A 343 14.42 -17.75 0.96
CA GLY A 343 14.36 -19.19 0.86
C GLY A 343 13.84 -19.72 -0.48
N TRP A 344 13.34 -18.83 -1.36
CA TRP A 344 12.57 -19.19 -2.55
C TRP A 344 11.40 -20.14 -2.24
N ARG A 345 10.76 -19.93 -1.09
CA ARG A 345 9.60 -20.68 -0.61
C ARG A 345 8.32 -19.87 -0.66
N ARG A 346 8.41 -18.54 -0.69
CA ARG A 346 7.26 -17.64 -0.70
C ARG A 346 7.48 -16.49 -1.68
N MET A 347 6.43 -16.11 -2.38
CA MET A 347 6.38 -14.85 -3.11
C MET A 347 5.14 -14.07 -2.68
N THR A 348 5.26 -12.75 -2.58
CA THR A 348 4.14 -11.89 -2.21
C THR A 348 4.14 -10.64 -3.06
N GLY A 349 2.97 -10.16 -3.44
CA GLY A 349 2.82 -8.87 -4.10
C GLY A 349 1.45 -8.71 -4.71
N ARG A 350 1.39 -8.03 -5.86
CA ARG A 350 0.14 -7.66 -6.52
C ARG A 350 0.19 -7.93 -8.01
N TRP A 351 -0.93 -8.42 -8.55
CA TRP A 351 -1.20 -8.43 -9.98
C TRP A 351 -2.23 -7.37 -10.30
N PHE A 352 -2.02 -6.60 -11.36
CA PHE A 352 -2.89 -5.46 -11.63
C PHE A 352 -3.04 -5.08 -13.09
N SER A 353 -4.17 -4.44 -13.37
CA SER A 353 -4.51 -3.81 -14.65
C SER A 353 -5.37 -2.57 -14.43
N GLY A 354 -5.89 -2.02 -15.52
CA GLY A 354 -6.58 -0.73 -15.51
C GLY A 354 -5.66 0.41 -15.91
N SER A 355 -6.25 1.56 -16.18
CA SER A 355 -5.48 2.74 -16.61
C SER A 355 -4.82 3.46 -15.44
N TYR A 356 -5.28 3.19 -14.23
CA TYR A 356 -4.75 3.69 -12.97
C TYR A 356 -4.33 2.54 -12.04
N ASP A 357 -4.13 1.35 -12.61
CA ASP A 357 -3.69 0.14 -11.91
C ASP A 357 -4.67 -0.30 -10.79
N GLU A 358 -5.96 0.00 -10.97
CA GLU A 358 -7.03 -0.11 -9.96
C GLU A 358 -7.66 -1.50 -9.81
N PHE A 359 -7.43 -2.40 -10.77
CA PHE A 359 -7.97 -3.78 -10.74
C PHE A 359 -6.89 -4.81 -10.48
N GLY A 360 -7.29 -5.95 -9.90
CA GLY A 360 -6.46 -7.14 -9.76
C GLY A 360 -6.12 -7.53 -8.31
N PRO A 361 -5.66 -8.77 -8.11
CA PRO A 361 -5.50 -9.36 -6.80
C PRO A 361 -4.19 -9.03 -6.10
N ASP A 362 -4.27 -9.01 -4.77
CA ASP A 362 -3.13 -9.30 -3.92
C ASP A 362 -2.86 -10.80 -3.92
N VAL A 363 -1.59 -11.18 -4.08
CA VAL A 363 -1.18 -12.56 -4.34
C VAL A 363 -0.08 -12.98 -3.37
N THR A 364 -0.27 -14.16 -2.79
CA THR A 364 0.77 -14.95 -2.14
C THR A 364 0.95 -16.25 -2.92
N LEU A 365 2.19 -16.58 -3.23
CA LEU A 365 2.58 -17.88 -3.74
C LEU A 365 3.42 -18.62 -2.69
N THR A 366 3.08 -19.87 -2.41
CA THR A 366 3.86 -20.76 -1.53
C THR A 366 4.35 -21.94 -2.33
N ARG A 367 5.66 -22.17 -2.36
CA ARG A 367 6.27 -23.25 -3.13
C ARG A 367 5.77 -24.60 -2.63
N ALA A 368 5.23 -25.42 -3.53
CA ALA A 368 4.85 -26.79 -3.21
C ALA A 368 6.09 -27.67 -3.00
N GLY A 369 6.00 -28.59 -2.03
CA GLY A 369 7.03 -29.57 -1.69
C GLY A 369 6.50 -30.99 -1.76
N GLY A 370 7.03 -31.87 -0.90
CA GLY A 370 6.47 -33.21 -0.71
C GLY A 370 5.21 -33.21 0.16
N ASP A 371 5.11 -32.26 1.08
CA ASP A 371 3.96 -32.10 1.97
C ASP A 371 2.87 -31.23 1.33
N PRO A 372 1.58 -31.44 1.69
CA PRO A 372 0.48 -30.61 1.23
C PRO A 372 0.67 -29.14 1.63
N VAL A 373 0.25 -28.22 0.77
CA VAL A 373 0.15 -26.80 1.08
C VAL A 373 -1.33 -26.44 1.14
N VAL A 374 -1.85 -26.06 2.31
CA VAL A 374 -3.21 -25.55 2.45
C VAL A 374 -3.19 -24.03 2.23
N SER A 375 -3.81 -23.58 1.14
CA SER A 375 -3.87 -22.16 0.74
C SER A 375 -4.98 -21.39 1.45
N GLY A 376 -6.06 -22.06 1.86
CA GLY A 376 -7.17 -21.44 2.56
C GLY A 376 -8.45 -22.27 2.57
N VAL A 377 -9.44 -21.78 3.32
CA VAL A 377 -10.79 -22.35 3.39
C VAL A 377 -11.81 -21.30 2.94
N HIS A 378 -12.89 -21.75 2.29
CA HIS A 378 -14.01 -20.89 1.90
C HIS A 378 -15.37 -21.59 2.13
N PRO A 379 -16.40 -20.90 2.67
CA PRO A 379 -16.35 -19.54 3.24
C PRO A 379 -15.36 -19.45 4.42
N PRO A 380 -14.82 -18.26 4.70
CA PRO A 380 -13.86 -18.08 5.78
C PRO A 380 -14.53 -18.05 7.16
N ALA A 381 -15.85 -18.17 7.24
CA ALA A 381 -16.62 -18.14 8.48
C ALA A 381 -17.81 -19.11 8.42
N VAL A 382 -18.19 -19.66 9.57
CA VAL A 382 -19.35 -20.53 9.75
C VAL A 382 -20.12 -20.14 11.01
N ARG A 383 -21.45 -20.23 10.94
CA ARG A 383 -22.31 -19.88 12.07
C ARG A 383 -22.37 -21.01 13.09
N THR A 384 -22.44 -20.68 14.38
CA THR A 384 -22.84 -21.61 15.44
C THR A 384 -24.18 -22.27 15.12
N GLY A 385 -24.34 -23.53 15.54
CA GLY A 385 -25.58 -24.29 15.31
C GLY A 385 -25.86 -24.71 13.85
N ALA A 386 -24.91 -24.50 12.94
CA ALA A 386 -25.06 -24.94 11.56
C ALA A 386 -25.06 -26.47 11.47
N ALA A 387 -26.23 -27.08 11.24
CA ALA A 387 -26.35 -28.54 11.14
C ALA A 387 -25.66 -29.15 9.90
N SER A 388 -25.44 -28.36 8.84
CA SER A 388 -24.70 -28.79 7.65
C SER A 388 -24.20 -27.58 6.84
N ALA A 389 -23.02 -27.07 7.19
CA ALA A 389 -22.30 -26.08 6.41
C ALA A 389 -21.38 -26.75 5.38
N GLU A 390 -21.19 -26.12 4.23
CA GLU A 390 -20.18 -26.54 3.24
C GLU A 390 -18.92 -25.71 3.42
N LEU A 391 -17.77 -26.36 3.57
CA LEU A 391 -16.45 -25.74 3.54
C LEU A 391 -15.64 -26.28 2.37
N ARG A 392 -14.89 -25.43 1.68
CA ARG A 392 -13.98 -25.81 0.60
C ARG A 392 -12.56 -25.52 1.04
N VAL A 393 -11.77 -26.57 1.22
CA VAL A 393 -10.33 -26.49 1.51
C VAL A 393 -9.60 -26.43 0.18
N HIS A 394 -8.78 -25.40 -0.01
CA HIS A 394 -7.99 -25.18 -1.22
C HIS A 394 -6.49 -25.32 -0.92
N GLY A 395 -5.73 -25.84 -1.87
CA GLY A 395 -4.31 -26.08 -1.67
C GLY A 395 -3.60 -26.75 -2.85
N VAL A 396 -2.44 -27.33 -2.58
CA VAL A 396 -1.68 -28.18 -3.50
C VAL A 396 -1.27 -29.45 -2.77
N GLY A 397 -1.42 -30.60 -3.41
CA GLY A 397 -1.09 -31.89 -2.81
C GLY A 397 -2.11 -32.34 -1.76
N LEU A 398 -3.37 -31.86 -1.84
CA LEU A 398 -4.44 -32.33 -0.95
C LEU A 398 -4.76 -33.82 -1.19
N PRO A 399 -5.30 -34.56 -0.20
CA PRO A 399 -5.65 -35.97 -0.36
C PRO A 399 -6.62 -36.20 -1.53
N ALA A 400 -6.29 -37.15 -2.41
CA ALA A 400 -7.14 -37.50 -3.55
C ALA A 400 -8.41 -38.28 -3.14
N ASN A 401 -8.33 -39.02 -2.04
CA ASN A 401 -9.45 -39.70 -1.40
C ASN A 401 -9.52 -39.21 0.06
N PRO A 402 -10.12 -38.04 0.31
CA PRO A 402 -10.13 -37.47 1.66
C PRO A 402 -10.99 -38.31 2.61
N ASP A 403 -10.46 -38.63 3.78
CA ASP A 403 -11.25 -39.13 4.90
C ASP A 403 -11.70 -37.93 5.76
N PRO A 404 -12.97 -37.83 6.16
CA PRO A 404 -13.43 -36.78 7.08
C PRO A 404 -12.55 -36.64 8.32
N ALA A 405 -12.02 -37.75 8.85
CA ALA A 405 -11.18 -37.75 10.04
C ALA A 405 -9.79 -37.10 9.84
N ASP A 406 -9.38 -36.85 8.58
CA ASP A 406 -8.12 -36.17 8.26
C ASP A 406 -8.20 -34.65 8.48
N PHE A 407 -9.41 -34.09 8.61
CA PHE A 407 -9.67 -32.66 8.71
C PHE A 407 -10.12 -32.32 10.13
N ASP A 408 -9.25 -31.68 10.90
CA ASP A 408 -9.53 -31.28 12.28
C ASP A 408 -9.56 -29.76 12.38
N PHE A 409 -10.74 -29.21 12.68
CA PHE A 409 -10.94 -27.78 12.94
C PHE A 409 -10.96 -27.46 14.44
N GLY A 410 -10.66 -28.44 15.30
CA GLY A 410 -10.76 -28.33 16.74
C GLY A 410 -12.19 -28.39 17.29
N PRO A 411 -12.38 -28.08 18.58
CA PRO A 411 -13.66 -28.23 19.27
C PRO A 411 -14.79 -27.39 18.65
N GLY A 412 -15.99 -27.99 18.60
CA GLY A 412 -17.22 -27.34 18.15
C GLY A 412 -17.50 -27.44 16.65
N ILE A 413 -16.58 -28.01 15.85
CA ILE A 413 -16.79 -28.28 14.42
C ILE A 413 -16.55 -29.78 14.16
N GLN A 414 -17.55 -30.48 13.65
CA GLN A 414 -17.44 -31.87 13.25
C GLN A 414 -17.50 -32.00 11.72
N VAL A 415 -16.51 -32.68 11.14
CA VAL A 415 -16.47 -32.98 9.70
C VAL A 415 -17.27 -34.25 9.43
N GLU A 416 -18.46 -34.10 8.85
CA GLU A 416 -19.40 -35.20 8.59
C GLU A 416 -19.07 -35.97 7.32
N SER A 417 -18.58 -35.25 6.29
CA SER A 417 -18.15 -35.88 5.05
C SER A 417 -17.11 -35.03 4.34
N ALA A 418 -16.24 -35.69 3.60
CA ALA A 418 -15.26 -35.08 2.73
C ALA A 418 -15.41 -35.68 1.33
N ALA A 419 -15.47 -34.82 0.32
CA ALA A 419 -15.70 -35.20 -1.06
C ALA A 419 -14.95 -34.27 -2.01
N GLY A 420 -14.61 -34.79 -3.19
CA GLY A 420 -13.69 -34.09 -4.09
C GLY A 420 -12.24 -34.19 -3.59
N GLY A 421 -11.30 -34.08 -4.52
CA GLY A 421 -9.89 -34.37 -4.24
C GLY A 421 -9.13 -34.54 -5.53
N ASP A 422 -8.99 -33.46 -6.29
CA ASP A 422 -8.14 -33.42 -7.48
C ASP A 422 -6.68 -33.02 -7.14
N GLY A 423 -6.35 -33.02 -5.84
CA GLY A 423 -5.09 -32.52 -5.31
C GLY A 423 -5.06 -31.00 -5.07
N SER A 424 -6.10 -30.26 -5.47
CA SER A 424 -6.19 -28.81 -5.35
C SER A 424 -7.36 -28.31 -4.51
N ARG A 425 -8.45 -29.09 -4.43
CA ARG A 425 -9.63 -28.76 -3.64
C ARG A 425 -10.29 -29.98 -3.01
N VAL A 426 -10.72 -29.84 -1.76
CA VAL A 426 -11.59 -30.78 -1.05
C VAL A 426 -12.81 -30.03 -0.53
N THR A 427 -14.01 -30.58 -0.75
CA THR A 427 -15.27 -30.07 -0.20
C THR A 427 -15.66 -30.88 1.03
N LEU A 428 -15.89 -30.20 2.13
CA LEU A 428 -16.30 -30.76 3.41
C LEU A 428 -17.76 -30.37 3.69
N ARG A 429 -18.51 -31.29 4.30
CA ARG A 429 -19.73 -30.96 5.05
C ARG A 429 -19.38 -30.99 6.52
N VAL A 430 -19.65 -29.90 7.22
CA VAL A 430 -19.40 -29.78 8.65
C VAL A 430 -20.68 -29.46 9.41
N SER A 431 -20.80 -29.97 10.63
CA SER A 431 -21.74 -29.48 11.62
C SER A 431 -20.99 -28.60 12.62
N VAL A 432 -21.66 -27.56 13.12
CA VAL A 432 -21.11 -26.65 14.13
C VAL A 432 -22.03 -26.70 15.34
N ASP A 433 -21.47 -26.96 16.51
CA ASP A 433 -22.25 -27.05 17.75
C ASP A 433 -22.94 -25.71 18.05
N ASP A 434 -24.16 -25.78 18.61
CA ASP A 434 -24.91 -24.59 19.06
C ASP A 434 -24.14 -23.82 20.16
N GLU A 435 -23.33 -24.52 20.94
CA GLU A 435 -22.51 -23.98 22.03
C GLU A 435 -21.02 -23.83 21.65
N ALA A 436 -20.68 -23.94 20.35
CA ALA A 436 -19.31 -23.73 19.90
C ALA A 436 -18.85 -22.30 20.25
N ALA A 437 -17.69 -22.18 20.89
CA ALA A 437 -17.15 -20.87 21.25
C ALA A 437 -16.88 -20.02 19.99
N VAL A 438 -17.37 -18.78 19.99
CA VAL A 438 -17.05 -17.78 18.95
C VAL A 438 -15.52 -17.58 18.92
N GLY A 439 -14.94 -17.54 17.72
CA GLY A 439 -13.50 -17.36 17.51
C GLY A 439 -12.92 -18.11 16.33
N GLY A 440 -11.65 -17.82 16.03
CA GLY A 440 -10.86 -18.52 15.02
C GLY A 440 -10.72 -20.03 15.29
N ARG A 441 -10.63 -20.80 14.21
CA ARG A 441 -10.34 -22.23 14.21
C ARG A 441 -9.22 -22.54 13.23
N ASP A 442 -8.16 -23.15 13.75
CA ASP A 442 -7.09 -23.71 12.95
C ASP A 442 -7.59 -24.96 12.22
N LEU A 443 -7.10 -25.20 11.02
CA LEU A 443 -7.27 -26.48 10.32
C LEU A 443 -5.97 -27.27 10.41
N PHE A 444 -6.04 -28.49 10.94
CA PHE A 444 -4.99 -29.49 10.84
C PHE A 444 -5.34 -30.52 9.75
N LEU A 445 -4.37 -30.78 8.87
CA LEU A 445 -4.49 -31.74 7.77
C LEU A 445 -3.13 -32.39 7.51
N GLY A 446 -3.00 -33.71 7.65
CA GLY A 446 -1.80 -34.43 7.21
C GLY A 446 -0.47 -33.92 7.78
N GLY A 447 -0.47 -33.41 9.01
CA GLY A 447 0.72 -32.85 9.68
C GLY A 447 1.04 -31.39 9.33
N VAL A 448 0.25 -30.76 8.46
CA VAL A 448 0.28 -29.30 8.24
C VAL A 448 -0.89 -28.63 8.96
N SER A 449 -0.70 -27.37 9.34
CA SER A 449 -1.77 -26.55 9.90
C SER A 449 -1.94 -25.24 9.13
N LEU A 450 -3.18 -24.78 9.05
CA LEU A 450 -3.54 -23.44 8.64
C LEU A 450 -4.15 -22.74 9.85
N ALA A 451 -3.43 -21.76 10.39
CA ALA A 451 -3.93 -20.94 11.48
C ALA A 451 -5.14 -20.10 11.03
N ASP A 452 -6.12 -19.90 11.93
CA ASP A 452 -7.31 -19.08 11.68
C ASP A 452 -8.00 -19.41 10.35
N ALA A 453 -8.10 -20.70 10.03
CA ALA A 453 -8.64 -21.20 8.78
C ALA A 453 -10.11 -20.82 8.58
N VAL A 454 -10.90 -20.89 9.65
CA VAL A 454 -12.34 -20.57 9.66
C VAL A 454 -12.71 -19.82 10.94
N GLN A 455 -13.55 -18.80 10.83
CA GLN A 455 -14.13 -18.08 11.97
C GLN A 455 -15.47 -18.71 12.38
N VAL A 456 -15.60 -19.15 13.64
CA VAL A 456 -16.90 -19.51 14.21
C VAL A 456 -17.53 -18.26 14.78
N HIS A 457 -18.75 -17.94 14.37
CA HIS A 457 -19.43 -16.69 14.71
C HIS A 457 -20.92 -16.93 14.99
N ASP A 458 -21.60 -16.02 15.68
CA ASP A 458 -23.04 -16.16 15.97
C ASP A 458 -23.92 -15.16 15.19
N GLY A 459 -23.31 -14.11 14.64
CA GLY A 459 -23.97 -13.07 13.89
C GLY A 459 -23.00 -12.26 13.03
N VAL A 460 -23.53 -11.17 12.47
CA VAL A 460 -22.72 -10.07 11.92
C VAL A 460 -23.14 -8.86 12.73
N ASP A 461 -22.22 -8.29 13.50
CA ASP A 461 -22.48 -7.13 14.37
C ASP A 461 -22.18 -5.83 13.65
N ARG A 462 -21.22 -5.87 12.73
CA ARG A 462 -20.70 -4.71 12.00
C ARG A 462 -20.45 -5.00 10.53
N LEU A 463 -20.56 -3.94 9.75
CA LEU A 463 -20.05 -3.88 8.39
C LEU A 463 -18.87 -2.92 8.30
N GLU A 464 -17.94 -3.25 7.41
CA GLU A 464 -16.91 -2.33 6.95
C GLU A 464 -16.93 -2.27 5.42
N VAL A 465 -16.94 -1.06 4.86
CA VAL A 465 -16.73 -0.86 3.42
C VAL A 465 -15.25 -0.60 3.19
N THR A 466 -14.60 -1.43 2.36
CA THR A 466 -13.17 -1.32 2.06
C THR A 466 -12.94 -1.00 0.57
N PRO A 467 -12.06 -0.04 0.22
CA PRO A 467 -11.34 0.86 1.14
C PRO A 467 -12.29 1.87 1.81
N ARG A 468 -11.92 2.37 2.99
CA ARG A 468 -12.71 3.38 3.73
C ARG A 468 -12.72 4.75 3.04
N ALA A 469 -11.65 5.06 2.31
CA ALA A 469 -11.51 6.22 1.45
C ALA A 469 -11.03 5.76 0.07
N GLY A 470 -11.83 6.01 -0.96
CA GLY A 470 -11.55 5.66 -2.35
C GLY A 470 -11.38 6.89 -3.23
N MET A 471 -10.76 6.68 -4.39
CA MET A 471 -10.60 7.72 -5.42
C MET A 471 -10.93 7.14 -6.79
N ALA A 472 -11.87 7.80 -7.48
CA ALA A 472 -12.17 7.52 -8.89
C ALA A 472 -11.83 8.74 -9.76
N ARG A 473 -11.65 8.52 -11.06
CA ARG A 473 -11.33 9.59 -12.01
C ARG A 473 -12.26 9.56 -13.21
N ILE A 474 -12.91 10.68 -13.50
CA ILE A 474 -13.70 10.83 -14.72
C ILE A 474 -12.86 10.57 -15.97
N GLY A 475 -13.50 10.13 -17.04
CA GLY A 475 -12.82 9.75 -18.27
C GLY A 475 -13.77 9.13 -19.30
N GLY A 476 -13.22 8.73 -20.45
CA GLY A 476 -13.93 8.08 -21.53
C GLY A 476 -14.14 8.97 -22.76
N ALA A 477 -13.80 10.26 -22.71
CA ALA A 477 -13.71 11.13 -23.88
C ALA A 477 -12.25 11.31 -24.31
N ASN A 478 -11.43 11.97 -23.49
CA ASN A 478 -10.03 12.28 -23.83
C ASN A 478 -9.02 11.47 -23.01
N PHE A 479 -9.40 11.10 -21.79
CA PHE A 479 -8.57 10.36 -20.84
C PHE A 479 -9.28 9.08 -20.42
N PRO A 480 -8.58 8.03 -20.00
CA PRO A 480 -9.24 6.84 -19.48
C PRO A 480 -9.93 7.13 -18.15
N LYS A 481 -10.99 6.35 -17.87
CA LYS A 481 -11.65 6.31 -16.56
C LYS A 481 -10.74 5.67 -15.52
N GLY A 482 -10.85 6.12 -14.27
CA GLY A 482 -10.27 5.46 -13.09
C GLY A 482 -11.38 4.92 -12.21
N TYR A 483 -11.48 3.59 -12.12
CA TYR A 483 -12.54 2.91 -11.39
C TYR A 483 -12.18 2.74 -9.91
N GLN A 484 -13.18 2.46 -9.08
CA GLN A 484 -12.98 2.14 -7.67
C GLN A 484 -13.85 0.94 -7.27
N PRO A 485 -13.25 -0.26 -7.09
CA PRO A 485 -13.95 -1.39 -6.47
C PRO A 485 -14.10 -1.18 -4.97
N TYR A 486 -15.20 -1.69 -4.42
CA TYR A 486 -15.46 -1.77 -2.98
C TYR A 486 -15.90 -3.17 -2.59
N ASP A 487 -15.57 -3.54 -1.35
CA ASP A 487 -16.10 -4.74 -0.69
C ASP A 487 -16.81 -4.35 0.61
N ALA A 488 -17.84 -5.12 0.96
CA ALA A 488 -18.49 -5.04 2.26
C ALA A 488 -18.09 -6.26 3.09
N ILE A 489 -17.34 -6.02 4.15
CA ILE A 489 -16.82 -7.05 5.05
C ILE A 489 -17.67 -7.09 6.31
N GLY A 490 -18.15 -8.29 6.65
CA GLY A 490 -18.83 -8.55 7.92
C GLY A 490 -17.83 -8.76 9.04
N TRP A 491 -18.17 -8.27 10.22
CA TRP A 491 -17.43 -8.44 11.46
C TRP A 491 -18.37 -8.94 12.56
N ASP A 492 -17.86 -9.82 13.41
CA ASP A 492 -18.45 -10.24 14.69
C ASP A 492 -17.57 -9.62 15.80
N ASP A 493 -18.20 -9.07 16.84
CA ASP A 493 -17.52 -8.37 17.95
C ASP A 493 -16.77 -9.33 18.89
N GLY A 494 -16.77 -10.62 18.58
CA GLY A 494 -15.97 -11.61 19.27
C GLY A 494 -16.47 -11.94 20.68
N PRO A 495 -15.71 -12.75 21.42
CA PRO A 495 -16.08 -13.19 22.76
C PRO A 495 -16.31 -12.06 23.80
N ASP A 496 -15.65 -10.91 23.67
CA ASP A 496 -15.86 -9.78 24.59
C ASP A 496 -17.10 -8.93 24.26
N GLY A 497 -17.61 -9.05 23.03
CA GLY A 497 -18.81 -8.36 22.55
C GLY A 497 -18.64 -6.86 22.38
N GLU A 498 -17.40 -6.37 22.34
CA GLU A 498 -17.07 -4.95 22.18
C GLU A 498 -16.44 -4.71 20.80
N PRO A 499 -16.84 -3.65 20.07
CA PRO A 499 -16.39 -3.44 18.72
C PRO A 499 -14.98 -2.85 18.64
N ASN A 500 -14.18 -3.29 17.66
CA ASN A 500 -12.82 -2.80 17.36
C ASN A 500 -11.79 -3.20 18.43
N THR A 501 -11.89 -4.42 18.94
CA THR A 501 -10.93 -5.04 19.87
C THR A 501 -10.06 -6.06 19.12
N GLU A 502 -9.14 -6.74 19.83
CA GLU A 502 -8.23 -7.71 19.22
C GLU A 502 -8.90 -9.06 18.90
N ASP A 503 -10.07 -9.34 19.50
CA ASP A 503 -10.84 -10.58 19.29
C ASP A 503 -11.99 -10.44 18.28
N ASP A 504 -12.16 -9.25 17.68
CA ASP A 504 -13.00 -9.01 16.51
C ASP A 504 -12.74 -10.06 15.40
N LEU A 505 -13.80 -10.72 14.93
CA LEU A 505 -13.68 -11.74 13.89
C LEU A 505 -14.05 -11.19 12.52
N ARG A 506 -13.09 -11.25 11.59
CA ARG A 506 -13.32 -10.88 10.19
C ARG A 506 -14.03 -12.01 9.44
N LEU A 507 -15.33 -11.86 9.19
CA LEU A 507 -16.18 -12.88 8.58
C LEU A 507 -16.05 -12.97 7.05
N GLY A 508 -15.39 -11.99 6.43
CA GLY A 508 -15.24 -11.91 4.97
C GLY A 508 -16.36 -11.14 4.29
N ARG A 509 -16.48 -11.27 2.96
CA ARG A 509 -17.47 -10.52 2.19
C ARG A 509 -18.88 -11.01 2.52
N VAL A 510 -19.79 -10.08 2.75
CA VAL A 510 -21.20 -10.37 3.01
C VAL A 510 -22.09 -9.81 1.90
N PRO A 511 -23.23 -10.43 1.59
CA PRO A 511 -24.13 -9.96 0.54
C PRO A 511 -24.82 -8.67 0.95
N VAL A 512 -24.57 -7.57 0.23
CA VAL A 512 -25.14 -6.25 0.53
C VAL A 512 -25.86 -5.66 -0.67
N THR A 513 -26.73 -4.70 -0.39
CA THR A 513 -27.22 -3.75 -1.40
C THR A 513 -26.34 -2.52 -1.38
N TRP A 514 -25.82 -2.15 -2.55
CA TRP A 514 -25.01 -0.95 -2.75
C TRP A 514 -25.86 0.25 -3.14
N SER A 515 -25.56 1.42 -2.56
CA SER A 515 -26.14 2.71 -2.94
C SER A 515 -25.12 3.83 -2.79
N MET A 516 -25.48 5.04 -3.25
CA MET A 516 -24.71 6.26 -3.00
C MET A 516 -25.56 7.28 -2.26
N GLU A 517 -24.92 8.08 -1.41
CA GLU A 517 -25.52 9.24 -0.74
C GLU A 517 -24.63 10.48 -0.97
N GLU A 518 -25.24 11.66 -0.93
CA GLU A 518 -24.50 12.92 -1.03
C GLU A 518 -23.54 13.08 0.15
N TYR A 519 -22.29 13.46 -0.15
CA TYR A 519 -21.41 14.02 0.86
C TYR A 519 -21.70 15.51 0.95
N THR A 520 -22.40 15.95 2.00
CA THR A 520 -22.85 17.35 2.14
C THR A 520 -21.69 18.30 2.49
N ALA A 521 -20.79 18.53 1.54
CA ALA A 521 -19.74 19.55 1.60
C ALA A 521 -20.32 20.97 1.42
N THR A 522 -21.40 21.11 0.66
CA THR A 522 -22.12 22.35 0.37
C THR A 522 -23.64 22.19 0.58
N PHE A 523 -24.38 23.31 0.56
CA PHE A 523 -25.82 23.34 0.87
C PHE A 523 -26.71 22.71 -0.22
N ASP A 524 -26.20 22.55 -1.45
CA ASP A 524 -26.96 22.08 -2.61
C ASP A 524 -26.16 21.01 -3.40
N ASP A 525 -25.40 20.15 -2.71
CA ASP A 525 -24.65 19.09 -3.39
C ASP A 525 -25.59 18.13 -4.13
N ASP A 526 -25.30 18.00 -5.42
CA ASP A 526 -26.02 17.16 -6.40
C ASP A 526 -25.08 16.14 -7.04
N ASP A 527 -23.96 15.84 -6.37
CA ASP A 527 -22.84 15.09 -6.93
C ASP A 527 -23.29 13.70 -7.39
N ILE A 528 -24.17 13.00 -6.65
CA ILE A 528 -24.61 11.65 -7.02
C ILE A 528 -25.29 11.59 -8.40
N GLN A 529 -25.84 12.71 -8.87
CA GLN A 529 -26.49 12.80 -10.19
C GLN A 529 -25.49 12.82 -11.34
N TYR A 530 -24.25 13.23 -11.08
CA TYR A 530 -23.26 13.54 -12.11
C TYR A 530 -22.00 12.70 -12.05
N VAL A 531 -21.54 12.28 -10.86
CA VAL A 531 -20.19 11.70 -10.70
C VAL A 531 -20.01 10.34 -11.34
N GLY A 532 -21.09 9.57 -11.52
CA GLY A 532 -21.03 8.22 -12.08
C GLY A 532 -22.11 7.30 -11.53
N ALA A 533 -21.83 6.00 -11.54
CA ALA A 533 -22.74 4.97 -11.05
C ALA A 533 -22.00 3.89 -10.27
N LEU A 534 -22.63 3.39 -9.20
CA LEU A 534 -22.16 2.26 -8.42
C LEU A 534 -22.91 0.99 -8.85
N GLY A 535 -22.17 -0.03 -9.27
CA GLY A 535 -22.73 -1.32 -9.67
C GLY A 535 -23.17 -2.18 -8.47
N PRO A 536 -24.03 -3.19 -8.70
CA PRO A 536 -24.42 -4.15 -7.66
C PRO A 536 -23.27 -5.06 -7.21
N ASP A 537 -22.16 -5.07 -7.95
CA ASP A 537 -20.90 -5.73 -7.63
C ASP A 537 -19.99 -4.89 -6.74
N GLY A 538 -20.39 -3.67 -6.37
CA GLY A 538 -19.58 -2.74 -5.58
C GLY A 538 -18.54 -1.99 -6.40
N ILE A 539 -18.57 -2.06 -7.74
CA ILE A 539 -17.63 -1.32 -8.59
C ILE A 539 -18.22 0.04 -8.97
N PHE A 540 -17.55 1.11 -8.57
CA PHE A 540 -17.88 2.46 -9.02
C PHE A 540 -17.30 2.74 -10.41
N THR A 541 -18.18 3.14 -11.33
CA THR A 541 -17.83 3.59 -12.67
C THR A 541 -18.00 5.12 -12.76
N PRO A 542 -16.92 5.89 -12.93
CA PRO A 542 -16.99 7.34 -13.01
C PRO A 542 -17.64 7.80 -14.32
N ALA A 543 -18.16 9.03 -14.34
CA ALA A 543 -18.74 9.66 -15.52
C ALA A 543 -17.69 10.12 -16.56
N ILE A 544 -18.18 10.72 -17.65
CA ILE A 544 -17.36 11.24 -18.75
C ILE A 544 -16.55 12.47 -18.33
N ASP A 545 -15.33 12.63 -18.86
CA ASP A 545 -14.50 13.82 -18.64
C ASP A 545 -14.97 15.05 -19.42
N GLY A 546 -14.65 16.24 -18.89
CA GLY A 546 -14.91 17.54 -19.50
C GLY A 546 -16.04 18.35 -18.83
N PRO A 547 -16.16 19.64 -19.19
CA PRO A 547 -17.22 20.52 -18.66
C PRO A 547 -18.62 19.97 -18.97
N ASN A 548 -19.48 19.93 -17.95
CA ASN A 548 -20.86 19.48 -18.10
C ASN A 548 -21.84 20.65 -18.01
N ALA A 549 -22.51 20.98 -19.13
CA ALA A 549 -23.46 22.08 -19.22
C ALA A 549 -24.74 21.90 -18.36
N SER A 550 -25.00 20.69 -17.88
CA SER A 550 -26.08 20.42 -16.94
C SER A 550 -25.73 20.73 -15.48
N ARG A 551 -24.45 20.93 -15.17
CA ARG A 551 -24.00 21.34 -13.83
C ARG A 551 -23.90 22.85 -13.70
N GLU A 552 -24.13 23.36 -12.50
CA GLU A 552 -23.94 24.77 -12.21
C GLU A 552 -22.52 25.22 -12.58
N GLY A 553 -22.41 26.31 -13.35
CA GLY A 553 -21.13 26.86 -13.78
C GLY A 553 -20.36 26.00 -14.78
N ASN A 554 -21.01 25.04 -15.45
CA ASN A 554 -20.37 24.09 -16.38
C ASN A 554 -19.24 23.27 -15.72
N ARG A 555 -19.37 22.92 -14.44
CA ARG A 555 -18.38 22.10 -13.72
C ARG A 555 -18.22 20.73 -14.38
N ASN A 556 -17.08 20.09 -14.10
CA ASN A 556 -16.87 18.68 -14.48
C ASN A 556 -17.78 17.76 -13.64
N ASN A 557 -17.88 16.50 -14.05
CA ASN A 557 -18.56 15.43 -13.33
C ASN A 557 -17.76 14.90 -12.12
N ILE A 558 -17.15 15.79 -11.35
CA ILE A 558 -16.36 15.50 -10.14
C ILE A 558 -17.19 15.79 -8.89
N GLY A 559 -16.83 15.20 -7.77
CA GLY A 559 -17.59 15.39 -6.53
C GLY A 559 -17.18 14.41 -5.43
N ASP A 560 -17.77 14.63 -4.26
CA ASP A 560 -17.60 13.78 -3.08
C ASP A 560 -18.91 13.03 -2.83
N VAL A 561 -18.83 11.71 -2.61
CA VAL A 561 -20.02 10.90 -2.30
C VAL A 561 -19.72 9.89 -1.21
N TRP A 562 -20.77 9.48 -0.50
CA TRP A 562 -20.73 8.28 0.33
C TRP A 562 -21.12 7.06 -0.50
N VAL A 563 -20.26 6.06 -0.52
CA VAL A 563 -20.59 4.70 -0.98
C VAL A 563 -21.15 3.93 0.20
N VAL A 564 -22.36 3.40 0.07
CA VAL A 564 -23.08 2.77 1.19
C VAL A 564 -23.37 1.31 0.88
N ALA A 565 -22.97 0.44 1.80
CA ALA A 565 -23.35 -0.96 1.84
C ALA A 565 -24.45 -1.17 2.89
N THR A 566 -25.52 -1.86 2.52
CA THR A 566 -26.60 -2.25 3.44
C THR A 566 -26.73 -3.77 3.50
N TYR A 567 -26.50 -4.36 4.67
CA TYR A 567 -26.68 -5.79 4.95
C TYR A 567 -28.02 -5.99 5.66
N ALA A 568 -28.86 -6.85 5.11
CA ALA A 568 -30.18 -7.12 5.67
C ALA A 568 -30.15 -8.13 6.83
N GLY A 569 -29.07 -8.88 7.03
CA GLY A 569 -29.06 -10.06 7.90
C GLY A 569 -29.48 -11.34 7.17
N SER A 570 -29.18 -12.50 7.76
CA SER A 570 -29.65 -13.81 7.27
C SER A 570 -31.17 -14.01 7.41
N ASP A 571 -31.80 -13.26 8.32
CA ASP A 571 -33.18 -13.49 8.78
C ASP A 571 -34.14 -12.30 8.58
N ALA A 572 -33.72 -11.20 7.94
CA ALA A 572 -34.57 -10.03 7.72
C ALA A 572 -34.61 -9.54 6.26
N ALA A 573 -35.72 -8.93 5.88
CA ALA A 573 -35.86 -8.22 4.61
C ALA A 573 -35.04 -6.92 4.63
N ALA A 574 -34.45 -6.54 3.48
CA ALA A 574 -33.69 -5.29 3.35
C ALA A 574 -34.51 -4.08 3.82
N GLY A 575 -34.02 -3.38 4.85
CA GLY A 575 -34.68 -2.20 5.44
C GLY A 575 -35.58 -2.46 6.66
N GLY A 576 -35.57 -3.66 7.25
CA GLY A 576 -36.20 -3.94 8.55
C GLY A 576 -35.40 -3.41 9.75
N GLU A 577 -36.02 -3.37 10.94
CA GLU A 577 -35.29 -3.23 12.21
C GLU A 577 -34.22 -4.33 12.29
N GLY A 578 -32.93 -3.95 12.33
CA GLY A 578 -31.79 -4.88 12.34
C GLY A 578 -30.90 -4.87 11.09
N ALA A 579 -31.21 -4.10 10.04
CA ALA A 579 -30.30 -3.96 8.90
C ALA A 579 -29.04 -3.15 9.28
N LEU A 580 -27.85 -3.69 8.97
CA LEU A 580 -26.58 -3.00 9.18
C LEU A 580 -26.22 -2.15 7.97
N ARG A 581 -25.60 -0.99 8.22
CA ARG A 581 -25.13 -0.09 7.17
C ARG A 581 -23.70 0.36 7.47
N ALA A 582 -22.88 0.41 6.44
CA ALA A 582 -21.56 1.02 6.50
C ALA A 582 -21.33 1.90 5.28
N ARG A 583 -20.45 2.88 5.43
CA ARG A 583 -20.11 3.83 4.38
C ARG A 583 -18.60 3.96 4.19
N ALA A 584 -18.21 4.22 2.95
CA ALA A 584 -16.88 4.69 2.58
C ALA A 584 -16.97 6.02 1.86
N HIS A 585 -15.98 6.90 2.06
CA HIS A 585 -15.88 8.15 1.32
C HIS A 585 -15.27 7.87 -0.05
N LEU A 586 -15.88 8.42 -1.10
CA LEU A 586 -15.35 8.37 -2.45
C LEU A 586 -15.15 9.80 -2.97
N ILE A 587 -13.91 10.11 -3.35
CA ILE A 587 -13.61 11.31 -4.13
C ILE A 587 -13.61 10.95 -5.61
N VAL A 588 -14.49 11.55 -6.40
CA VAL A 588 -14.48 11.46 -7.86
C VAL A 588 -13.82 12.71 -8.40
N THR A 589 -12.63 12.57 -9.00
CA THR A 589 -11.81 13.71 -9.40
C THR A 589 -11.47 13.71 -10.89
N VAL A 590 -10.73 14.73 -11.31
CA VAL A 590 -10.28 14.91 -12.69
C VAL A 590 -9.31 13.79 -13.14
N PRO A 591 -9.17 13.57 -14.46
CA PRO A 591 -8.13 12.67 -14.96
C PRO A 591 -6.72 13.11 -14.53
N LEU A 592 -5.76 12.18 -14.56
CA LEU A 592 -4.36 12.58 -14.55
C LEU A 592 -3.98 13.08 -15.94
N TYR A 593 -4.03 14.41 -16.12
CA TYR A 593 -3.67 15.06 -17.39
C TYR A 593 -2.21 14.85 -17.78
N LEU A 594 -1.34 14.73 -16.77
CA LEU A 594 0.06 14.39 -16.90
C LEU A 594 0.33 13.11 -16.11
N LYS A 595 0.19 11.95 -16.78
CA LYS A 595 0.63 10.68 -16.23
C LYS A 595 2.06 10.40 -16.72
N PHE A 596 3.05 10.61 -15.86
CA PHE A 596 4.40 10.11 -16.09
C PHE A 596 4.40 8.59 -15.85
N ASP A 597 3.84 7.84 -16.80
CA ASP A 597 3.77 6.38 -16.71
C ASP A 597 5.08 5.77 -17.25
N PRO A 598 5.91 5.12 -16.41
CA PRO A 598 7.18 4.57 -16.84
C PRO A 598 7.03 3.30 -17.69
N TRP A 599 5.82 2.94 -18.15
CA TRP A 599 5.60 1.76 -18.99
C TRP A 599 4.93 2.03 -20.34
N GLN A 600 4.11 3.09 -20.49
CA GLN A 600 3.55 3.44 -21.80
C GLN A 600 4.66 3.98 -22.71
N GLY A 601 4.78 3.43 -23.92
CA GLY A 601 5.70 3.97 -24.92
C GLY A 601 5.34 5.42 -25.19
N VAL A 602 6.35 6.29 -25.32
CA VAL A 602 6.12 7.66 -25.81
C VAL A 602 5.45 7.51 -27.19
N PRO A 603 4.20 7.93 -27.38
CA PRO A 603 3.60 7.91 -28.70
C PRO A 603 4.44 8.84 -29.56
N ALA A 604 4.91 8.35 -30.72
CA ALA A 604 5.50 9.24 -31.71
C ALA A 604 4.47 10.33 -32.05
N GLY A 605 4.75 11.59 -31.66
CA GLY A 605 3.96 12.75 -32.07
C GLY A 605 3.20 13.51 -30.99
N ARG A 606 3.44 13.32 -29.69
CA ARG A 606 2.89 14.23 -28.66
C ARG A 606 3.98 14.72 -27.68
N LEU A 607 4.93 15.46 -28.23
CA LEU A 607 5.63 16.51 -27.48
C LEU A 607 5.09 17.84 -28.03
N VAL A 608 4.20 18.46 -27.28
CA VAL A 608 3.95 19.91 -27.37
C VAL A 608 4.10 20.41 -25.93
N PRO A 609 4.80 21.55 -25.72
CA PRO A 609 5.51 21.87 -24.47
C PRO A 609 4.69 21.81 -23.19
#